data_AF-A0A9D1HC76-F1
#
_entry.id   AF-A0A9D1HC76-F1
#
_cell.length_a   1.000
_cell.length_b   1.000
_cell.length_c   1.000
_cell.angle_alpha   90.00
_cell.angle_beta   90.00
_cell.angle_gamma   90.00
#
_symmetry.space_group_name_H-M   'P 1'
#
loop_
_entity.id
_entity.type
_entity.pdbx_description
1 polymer ?
#
loop_
_entity_poly.entity_id
_entity_poly.type
_entity_poly.pdbx_seq_one_letter_code
_entity_poly.pdbx_strand_id
1 'polypeptide(L)'
;MATYQRPKSTKTQKTDAAEKIVHRLDKGAGRFETFLEKYKKQLTYVVLILVVLVLGGYGYHNWVAKPSQAEATEELAFAQQAYEMDSLRLALDGTPANPGLVKIADRYSSTDAGNVAKYLAIPLLLFKSD
;
A
#
# COMPACT_ATOMS: atom_id res chain seq x y z
N MET A 1 -58.51 43.63 -39.33
CA MET A 1 -57.53 42.73 -39.98
C MET A 1 -56.37 42.56 -39.02
N ALA A 2 -56.21 41.39 -38.42
CA ALA A 2 -55.15 41.14 -37.44
C ALA A 2 -53.80 40.97 -38.16
N THR A 3 -52.82 41.82 -37.86
CA THR A 3 -51.46 41.67 -38.36
C THR A 3 -50.73 40.58 -37.60
N TYR A 4 -50.32 39.54 -38.33
CA TYR A 4 -49.55 38.42 -37.80
C TYR A 4 -48.08 38.82 -37.61
N GLN A 5 -47.58 38.89 -36.38
CA GLN A 5 -46.14 38.99 -36.10
C GLN A 5 -45.52 37.59 -36.01
N ARG A 6 -44.50 37.32 -36.84
CA ARG A 6 -43.73 36.07 -36.79
C ARG A 6 -42.82 36.05 -35.55
N PRO A 7 -42.84 35.00 -34.70
CA PRO A 7 -41.86 34.85 -33.63
C PRO A 7 -40.47 34.58 -34.23
N LYS A 8 -39.45 35.33 -33.78
CA LYS A 8 -38.06 35.09 -34.19
C LYS A 8 -37.59 33.72 -33.65
N SER A 9 -37.43 32.79 -34.59
CA SER A 9 -36.90 31.44 -34.46
C SER A 9 -35.55 31.37 -33.71
N THR A 10 -35.58 30.81 -32.50
CA THR A 10 -34.83 29.68 -31.90
C THR A 10 -33.38 29.32 -32.32
N LYS A 11 -32.78 29.88 -33.39
CA LYS A 11 -31.41 29.52 -33.83
C LYS A 11 -30.29 30.25 -33.08
N THR A 12 -30.48 31.49 -32.66
CA THR A 12 -29.44 32.27 -31.96
C THR A 12 -29.09 31.67 -30.59
N GLN A 13 -30.10 31.21 -29.83
CA GLN A 13 -29.91 30.70 -28.47
C GLN A 13 -29.14 29.36 -28.38
N LYS A 14 -29.23 28.50 -29.40
CA LYS A 14 -28.44 27.24 -29.45
C LYS A 14 -26.98 27.49 -29.82
N THR A 15 -26.72 28.43 -30.73
CA THR A 15 -25.35 28.84 -31.08
C THR A 15 -24.69 29.55 -29.90
N ASP A 16 -25.43 30.39 -29.18
CA ASP A 16 -24.96 31.05 -27.95
C ASP A 16 -24.66 30.06 -26.82
N ALA A 17 -25.45 28.99 -26.67
CA ALA A 17 -25.24 27.97 -25.66
C ALA A 17 -24.03 27.09 -25.97
N ALA A 18 -23.87 26.67 -27.24
CA ALA A 18 -22.71 25.92 -27.70
C ALA A 18 -21.43 26.76 -27.59
N GLU A 19 -21.47 28.04 -27.99
CA GLU A 19 -20.33 28.95 -27.90
C GLU A 19 -19.96 29.28 -26.45
N LYS A 20 -20.94 29.43 -25.55
CA LYS A 20 -20.69 29.54 -24.11
C LYS A 20 -20.06 28.27 -23.52
N ILE A 21 -20.43 27.09 -24.02
CA ILE A 21 -19.83 25.82 -23.58
C ILE A 21 -18.39 25.73 -24.07
N VAL A 22 -18.14 25.99 -25.36
CA VAL A 22 -16.79 26.01 -25.95
C VAL A 22 -15.90 27.03 -25.26
N HIS A 23 -16.37 28.27 -25.08
CA HIS A 23 -15.61 29.31 -24.38
C HIS A 23 -15.37 28.98 -22.90
N ARG A 24 -16.25 28.22 -22.22
CA ARG A 24 -15.99 27.71 -20.87
C ARG A 24 -14.95 26.59 -20.86
N LEU A 25 -14.92 25.75 -21.89
CA LEU A 25 -13.90 24.72 -22.07
C LEU A 25 -12.53 25.36 -22.37
N ASP A 26 -12.47 26.35 -23.25
CA ASP A 26 -11.23 27.08 -23.57
C ASP A 26 -10.70 27.86 -22.38
N LYS A 27 -11.57 28.57 -21.62
CA LYS A 27 -11.17 29.19 -20.35
C LYS A 27 -10.81 28.17 -19.26
N GLY A 28 -11.34 26.96 -19.34
CA GLY A 28 -10.99 25.85 -18.46
C GLY A 28 -9.57 25.35 -18.78
N ALA A 29 -9.34 25.02 -20.05
CA ALA A 29 -8.08 24.55 -20.60
C ALA A 29 -6.97 25.59 -20.41
N GLY A 30 -7.21 26.84 -20.80
CA GLY A 30 -6.22 27.91 -20.66
C GLY A 30 -5.87 28.24 -19.21
N ARG A 31 -6.83 28.12 -18.27
CA ARG A 31 -6.52 28.17 -16.83
C ARG A 31 -5.66 26.98 -16.43
N PHE A 32 -6.02 25.77 -16.85
CA PHE A 32 -5.22 24.58 -16.57
C PHE A 32 -3.79 24.70 -17.11
N GLU A 33 -3.59 25.21 -18.32
CA GLU A 33 -2.27 25.47 -18.90
C GLU A 33 -1.48 26.48 -18.08
N THR A 34 -2.07 27.61 -17.70
CA THR A 34 -1.37 28.60 -16.85
C THR A 34 -1.07 28.07 -15.45
N PHE A 35 -1.93 27.24 -14.87
CA PHE A 35 -1.66 26.56 -13.60
C PHE A 35 -0.53 25.52 -13.74
N LEU A 36 -0.55 24.72 -14.80
CA LEU A 36 0.48 23.74 -15.10
C LEU A 36 1.83 24.42 -15.36
N GLU A 37 1.89 25.47 -16.17
CA GLU A 37 3.14 26.20 -16.45
C GLU A 37 3.71 26.86 -15.19
N LYS A 38 2.84 27.49 -14.39
CA LYS A 38 3.24 28.16 -13.15
C LYS A 38 3.81 27.18 -12.12
N TYR A 39 3.24 25.99 -12.02
CA TYR A 39 3.63 25.00 -11.02
C TYR A 39 4.39 23.80 -11.57
N LYS A 40 4.79 23.78 -12.86
CA LYS A 40 5.35 22.58 -13.51
C LYS A 40 6.50 21.97 -12.71
N LYS A 41 7.44 22.80 -12.24
CA LYS A 41 8.60 22.34 -11.46
C LYS A 41 8.16 21.70 -10.15
N GLN A 42 7.23 22.33 -9.45
CA GLN A 42 6.72 21.87 -8.16
C GLN A 42 5.89 20.60 -8.31
N LEU A 43 5.03 20.52 -9.33
CA LEU A 43 4.29 19.32 -9.69
C LEU A 43 5.23 18.16 -10.04
N THR A 44 6.29 18.41 -10.82
CA THR A 44 7.29 17.39 -11.16
C THR A 44 7.96 16.83 -9.91
N TYR A 45 8.36 17.68 -8.96
CA TYR A 45 8.93 17.22 -7.69
C TYR A 45 7.94 16.42 -6.85
N VAL A 46 6.67 16.85 -6.78
CA VAL A 46 5.62 16.11 -6.05
C VAL A 46 5.42 14.72 -6.63
N VAL A 47 5.32 14.62 -7.97
CA VAL A 47 5.18 13.33 -8.66
C VAL A 47 6.43 12.47 -8.43
N LEU A 48 7.63 13.05 -8.51
CA LEU A 48 8.88 12.33 -8.27
C LEU A 48 8.93 11.75 -6.84
N ILE A 49 8.57 12.54 -5.82
CA ILE A 49 8.52 12.09 -4.42
C ILE A 49 7.51 10.96 -4.28
N LEU A 50 6.31 11.09 -4.86
CA LEU A 50 5.30 10.03 -4.84
C LEU A 50 5.82 8.73 -5.46
N VAL A 51 6.48 8.81 -6.60
CA VAL A 51 7.08 7.65 -7.26
C VAL A 51 8.15 7.00 -6.37
N VAL A 52 9.02 7.79 -5.75
CA VAL A 52 10.04 7.28 -4.82
C VAL A 52 9.41 6.62 -3.59
N LEU A 53 8.35 7.18 -3.02
CA LEU A 53 7.64 6.59 -1.89
C LEU A 53 6.99 5.26 -2.24
N VAL A 54 6.31 5.20 -3.40
CA VAL A 54 5.66 3.97 -3.87
C VAL A 54 6.70 2.91 -4.20
N LEU A 55 7.76 3.25 -4.94
CA LEU A 55 8.83 2.32 -5.28
C LEU A 55 9.65 1.90 -4.05
N GLY A 56 9.90 2.80 -3.12
CA GLY A 56 10.58 2.50 -1.86
C GLY A 56 9.77 1.54 -0.99
N GLY A 57 8.47 1.82 -0.82
CA GLY A 57 7.57 0.95 -0.06
C GLY A 57 7.36 -0.41 -0.73
N TYR A 58 7.08 -0.43 -2.03
CA TYR A 58 6.87 -1.65 -2.80
C TYR A 58 8.16 -2.49 -2.90
N GLY A 59 9.31 -1.85 -3.14
CA GLY A 59 10.61 -2.49 -3.19
C GLY A 59 10.97 -3.14 -1.85
N TYR A 60 10.75 -2.43 -0.73
CA TYR A 60 10.98 -2.99 0.60
C TYR A 60 10.09 -4.21 0.89
N HIS A 61 8.79 -4.10 0.61
CA HIS A 61 7.86 -5.19 0.87
C HIS A 61 8.15 -6.43 -0.01
N ASN A 62 8.46 -6.23 -1.28
CA ASN A 62 8.60 -7.35 -2.23
C ASN A 62 9.97 -8.04 -2.16
N TRP A 63 11.06 -7.32 -1.85
CA TRP A 63 12.41 -7.90 -1.77
C TRP A 63 12.90 -8.24 -0.37
N VAL A 64 12.33 -7.66 0.69
CA VAL A 64 12.78 -7.94 2.07
C VAL A 64 11.71 -8.70 2.83
N ALA A 65 10.48 -8.20 2.87
CA ALA A 65 9.44 -8.82 3.69
C ALA A 65 9.00 -10.20 3.17
N LYS A 66 8.83 -10.38 1.86
CA LYS A 66 8.44 -11.67 1.28
C LYS A 66 9.46 -12.81 1.49
N PRO A 67 10.76 -12.67 1.15
CA PRO A 67 11.70 -13.75 1.41
C PRO A 67 11.87 -14.00 2.91
N SER A 68 11.88 -12.95 3.73
CA SER A 68 11.92 -13.06 5.19
C SER A 68 10.73 -13.87 5.73
N GLN A 69 9.52 -13.67 5.21
CA GLN A 69 8.34 -14.48 5.57
C GLN A 69 8.50 -15.95 5.19
N ALA A 70 9.04 -16.24 4.00
CA ALA A 70 9.23 -17.60 3.54
C ALA A 70 10.24 -18.36 4.41
N GLU A 71 11.40 -17.76 4.67
CA GLU A 71 12.42 -18.31 5.58
C GLU A 71 11.87 -18.50 7.00
N ALA A 72 11.17 -17.48 7.53
CA ALA A 72 10.55 -17.57 8.85
C ALA A 72 9.56 -18.72 8.97
N THR A 73 8.79 -18.98 7.91
CA THR A 73 7.80 -20.06 7.89
C THR A 73 8.48 -21.44 7.87
N GLU A 74 9.59 -21.57 7.15
CA GLU A 74 10.39 -22.80 7.12
C GLU A 74 11.04 -23.08 8.47
N GLU A 75 11.67 -22.08 9.09
CA GLU A 75 12.26 -22.22 10.44
C GLU A 75 11.19 -22.51 11.50
N LEU A 76 10.03 -21.83 11.42
CA LEU A 76 8.90 -22.04 12.32
C LEU A 76 8.35 -23.46 12.23
N ALA A 77 8.33 -24.07 11.06
CA ALA A 77 7.81 -25.43 10.88
C ALA A 77 8.56 -26.45 11.75
N PHE A 78 9.89 -26.34 11.84
CA PHE A 78 10.69 -27.20 12.73
C PHE A 78 10.33 -26.99 14.20
N ALA A 79 10.25 -25.73 14.63
CA ALA A 79 9.95 -25.40 16.02
C ALA A 79 8.51 -25.80 16.41
N GLN A 80 7.56 -25.66 15.49
CA GLN A 80 6.18 -26.12 15.65
C GLN A 80 6.11 -27.64 15.73
N GLN A 81 6.83 -28.38 14.89
CA GLN A 81 6.86 -29.84 14.98
C GLN A 81 7.38 -30.29 16.35
N ALA A 82 8.46 -29.66 16.85
CA ALA A 82 8.95 -29.96 18.20
C ALA A 82 7.92 -29.63 19.29
N TYR A 83 7.14 -28.56 19.11
CA TYR A 83 6.05 -28.18 20.01
C TYR A 83 4.92 -29.21 20.01
N GLU A 84 4.50 -29.69 18.84
CA GLU A 84 3.47 -30.73 18.68
C GLU A 84 3.90 -32.09 19.21
N MET A 85 5.19 -32.39 19.19
CA MET A 85 5.77 -33.61 19.78
C MET A 85 6.01 -33.50 21.29
N ASP A 86 5.45 -32.48 21.95
CA ASP A 86 5.60 -32.20 23.39
C ASP A 86 7.06 -31.93 23.81
N SER A 87 7.93 -31.66 22.85
CA SER A 87 9.35 -31.34 23.06
C SER A 87 9.53 -29.84 23.24
N LEU A 88 8.92 -29.30 24.29
CA LEU A 88 8.75 -27.86 24.49
C LEU A 88 10.07 -27.10 24.64
N ARG A 89 11.07 -27.72 25.29
CA ARG A 89 12.43 -27.15 25.40
C ARG A 89 13.14 -27.08 24.05
N LEU A 90 12.97 -28.10 23.21
CA LEU A 90 13.53 -28.13 21.86
C LEU A 90 12.83 -27.11 20.96
N ALA A 91 11.51 -26.98 21.07
CA ALA A 91 10.75 -25.95 20.38
C ALA A 91 11.22 -24.55 20.76
N LEU A 92 11.42 -24.28 22.06
CA LEU A 92 11.78 -22.96 22.56
C LEU A 92 13.23 -22.56 22.23
N ASP A 93 14.20 -23.42 22.58
CA ASP A 93 15.63 -23.14 22.51
C ASP A 93 16.20 -23.49 21.12
N GLY A 94 15.60 -24.47 20.43
CA GLY A 94 16.06 -24.98 19.14
C GLY A 94 17.31 -25.87 19.25
N THR A 95 17.96 -26.04 18.11
CA THR A 95 19.28 -26.68 17.97
C THR A 95 20.26 -25.70 17.30
N PRO A 96 21.57 -26.03 17.25
CA PRO A 96 22.52 -25.23 16.48
C PRO A 96 22.20 -25.15 14.97
N ALA A 97 21.52 -26.17 14.43
CA ALA A 97 21.14 -26.24 13.03
C ALA A 97 19.79 -25.56 12.75
N ASN A 98 18.82 -25.73 13.65
CA ASN A 98 17.45 -25.21 13.50
C ASN A 98 17.10 -24.29 14.67
N PRO A 99 16.79 -23.02 14.42
CA PRO A 99 16.46 -22.08 15.50
C PRO A 99 15.13 -22.42 16.19
N GLY A 100 15.06 -22.12 17.49
CA GLY A 100 13.85 -22.26 18.28
C GLY A 100 12.95 -21.03 18.24
N LEU A 101 11.77 -21.14 18.82
CA LEU A 101 10.70 -20.13 18.81
C LEU A 101 11.18 -18.74 19.26
N VAL A 102 12.08 -18.66 20.26
CA VAL A 102 12.62 -17.36 20.74
C VAL A 102 13.42 -16.66 19.65
N LYS A 103 14.34 -17.38 18.99
CA LYS A 103 15.18 -16.82 17.93
C LYS A 103 14.37 -16.45 16.70
N ILE A 104 13.34 -17.23 16.38
CA ILE A 104 12.46 -16.96 15.24
C ILE A 104 11.61 -15.72 15.53
N ALA A 105 11.07 -15.58 16.75
CA ALA A 105 10.32 -14.41 17.19
C ALA A 105 11.14 -13.12 17.11
N ASP A 106 12.42 -13.17 17.48
CA ASP A 106 13.32 -12.02 17.43
C ASP A 106 13.78 -11.67 16.01
N ARG A 107 14.17 -12.67 15.20
CA ARG A 107 14.68 -12.44 13.84
C ARG A 107 13.60 -12.08 12.85
N TYR A 108 12.40 -12.60 13.04
CA TYR A 108 11.30 -12.45 12.10
C TYR A 108 10.10 -11.70 12.71
N SER A 109 10.37 -10.78 13.66
CA SER A 109 9.32 -10.02 14.35
C SER A 109 8.42 -9.18 13.43
N SER A 110 8.89 -8.88 12.20
CA SER A 110 8.14 -8.16 11.18
C SER A 110 7.32 -9.07 10.25
N THR A 111 7.37 -10.39 10.45
CA THR A 111 6.68 -11.39 9.64
C THR A 111 5.54 -12.03 10.46
N ASP A 112 4.55 -12.60 9.77
CA ASP A 112 3.45 -13.30 10.43
C ASP A 112 3.95 -14.55 11.15
N ALA A 113 4.94 -15.24 10.57
CA ALA A 113 5.52 -16.43 11.17
C ALA A 113 6.30 -16.11 12.46
N GLY A 114 7.06 -15.01 12.51
CA GLY A 114 7.72 -14.59 13.75
C GLY A 114 6.73 -14.15 14.82
N ASN A 115 5.60 -13.55 14.44
CA ASN A 115 4.52 -13.27 15.37
C ASN A 115 3.91 -14.54 15.96
N VAL A 116 3.66 -15.57 15.14
CA VAL A 116 3.22 -16.89 15.62
C VAL A 116 4.25 -17.50 16.56
N ALA A 117 5.54 -17.44 16.20
CA ALA A 117 6.63 -17.94 17.05
C ALA A 117 6.62 -17.26 18.43
N LYS A 118 6.42 -15.94 18.46
CA LYS A 118 6.32 -15.16 19.69
C LYS A 118 5.14 -15.62 20.55
N TYR A 119 3.96 -15.81 19.97
CA TYR A 119 2.79 -16.29 20.70
C TYR A 119 3.00 -17.67 21.31
N LEU A 120 3.67 -18.57 20.60
CA LEU A 120 4.00 -19.91 21.09
C LEU A 120 5.10 -19.89 22.16
N ALA A 121 6.06 -18.97 22.07
CA ALA A 121 7.17 -18.85 23.02
C ALA A 121 6.74 -18.29 24.39
N ILE A 122 5.80 -17.34 24.44
CA ILE A 122 5.37 -16.67 25.69
C ILE A 122 4.97 -17.66 26.79
N PRO A 123 4.01 -18.59 26.60
CA PRO A 123 3.61 -19.51 27.67
C PRO A 123 4.76 -20.43 28.09
N LEU A 124 5.58 -20.87 27.14
CA LEU A 124 6.74 -21.72 27.42
C LEU A 124 7.81 -21.03 28.28
N LEU A 125 8.02 -19.73 28.07
CA LEU A 125 8.96 -18.93 28.87
C LEU A 125 8.48 -18.81 30.31
N LEU A 126 7.16 -18.70 30.53
CA LEU A 126 6.59 -18.66 31.87
C LEU A 126 6.80 -19.99 32.61
N PHE A 127 6.71 -21.13 31.93
CA PHE A 127 6.99 -22.45 32.54
C PHE A 127 8.48 -22.71 32.80
N LYS A 128 9.38 -21.99 32.13
CA LYS A 128 10.83 -22.18 32.29
C LYS A 128 11.38 -21.45 33.52
N SER A 129 10.64 -20.49 34.07
CA SER A 129 11.06 -19.66 35.20
C SER A 129 10.77 -20.26 36.59
N ASP A 130 10.10 -21.41 36.66
CA ASP A 130 9.89 -22.22 37.88
C ASP A 130 10.93 -23.36 37.98
#